data_AF-A0A382IKQ3-F1
#
_entry.id   AF-A0A382IKQ3-F1
#
_cell.length_a   1.000
_cell.length_b   1.000
_cell.length_c   1.000
_cell.angle_alpha   90.00
_cell.angle_beta   90.00
_cell.angle_gamma   90.00
#
_symmetry.space_group_name_H-M   'P 1'
#
loop_
_entity.id
_entity.type
_entity.pdbx_description
1 polymer ?
#
loop_
_entity_poly.entity_id
_entity_poly.type
_entity_poly.pdbx_seq_one_letter_code
_entity_poly.pdbx_strand_id
1 'polypeptide(L)'
;MFWRLLVGTLVWVIAQFLGASGYMSVTLGFLVGIVGWLYIIGELYMGDAGRKNAACGNEDVQMAFFANRLIITIGFSIYHIGYFIEHLGGGVNISSLNVIYNLGDILNKIIFGMIIYGAASQDTKKEGL
;
A
#
# COMPACT_ATOMS: atom_id res chain seq x y z
N MET A 1 11.08 -5.01 11.62
CA MET A 1 10.12 -4.16 10.87
C MET A 1 10.41 -4.14 9.37
N PHE A 2 11.48 -3.48 8.89
CA PHE A 2 11.75 -3.32 7.44
C PHE A 2 11.66 -4.61 6.62
N TRP A 3 12.43 -5.65 7.00
CA TRP A 3 12.46 -6.93 6.28
C TRP A 3 11.11 -7.63 6.20
N ARG A 4 10.25 -7.44 7.19
CA ARG A 4 8.91 -8.05 7.21
C ARG A 4 8.04 -7.38 6.16
N LEU A 5 8.03 -6.05 6.13
CA LEU A 5 7.31 -5.29 5.10
C LEU A 5 7.85 -5.61 3.70
N LEU A 6 9.18 -5.69 3.54
CA LEU A 6 9.81 -6.04 2.25
C LEU A 6 9.38 -7.42 1.76
N VAL A 7 9.46 -8.45 2.61
CA VAL A 7 9.05 -9.81 2.24
C VAL A 7 7.56 -9.86 1.90
N GLY A 8 6.70 -9.20 2.68
CA GLY A 8 5.28 -9.09 2.37
C GLY A 8 5.02 -8.49 0.99
N THR A 9 5.73 -7.40 0.66
CA THR A 9 5.61 -6.73 -0.64
C THR A 9 6.11 -7.61 -1.79
N LEU A 10 7.23 -8.32 -1.60
CA LEU A 10 7.76 -9.24 -2.61
C LEU A 10 6.79 -10.38 -2.87
N VAL A 11 6.27 -11.03 -1.81
CA VAL A 11 5.25 -12.09 -1.93
C VAL A 11 4.04 -11.58 -2.69
N TRP A 12 3.56 -10.38 -2.35
CA TRP A 12 2.41 -9.79 -3.00
C TRP A 12 2.66 -9.52 -4.50
N VAL A 13 3.67 -8.71 -4.82
CA VAL A 13 3.92 -8.25 -6.19
C VAL A 13 4.29 -9.41 -7.11
N ILE A 14 5.16 -10.32 -6.64
CA ILE A 14 5.59 -11.46 -7.45
C ILE A 14 4.43 -12.42 -7.70
N ALA A 15 3.59 -12.73 -6.70
CA ALA A 15 2.46 -13.63 -6.89
C ALA A 15 1.45 -13.10 -7.92
N GLN A 16 1.09 -11.81 -7.83
CA GLN A 16 0.19 -11.22 -8.82
C GLN A 16 0.83 -11.19 -10.21
N PHE A 17 2.11 -10.82 -10.30
CA PHE A 17 2.83 -10.85 -11.59
C PHE A 17 2.83 -12.24 -12.22
N LEU A 18 3.15 -13.28 -11.45
CA LEU A 18 3.17 -14.67 -11.94
C LEU A 18 1.77 -15.12 -12.39
N GLY A 19 0.72 -14.72 -11.68
CA GLY A 19 -0.66 -15.02 -12.06
C GLY A 19 -1.09 -14.29 -13.34
N ALA A 20 -0.75 -13.00 -13.47
CA ALA A 20 -1.07 -12.20 -14.67
C ALA A 20 -0.27 -12.66 -15.91
N SER A 21 0.96 -13.13 -15.71
CA SER A 21 1.85 -13.57 -16.79
C SER A 21 1.63 -15.04 -17.22
N GLY A 22 0.69 -15.75 -16.58
CA GLY A 22 0.38 -17.15 -16.89
C GLY A 22 1.37 -18.18 -16.35
N TYR A 23 2.29 -17.80 -15.45
CA TYR A 23 3.22 -18.72 -14.79
C TYR A 23 2.60 -19.48 -13.61
N MET A 24 1.46 -19.01 -13.11
CA MET A 24 0.61 -19.71 -12.13
C MET A 24 -0.87 -19.40 -12.41
N SER A 25 -1.80 -20.11 -11.76
CA SER A 25 -3.21 -19.78 -11.93
C SER A 25 -3.51 -18.38 -11.40
N VAL A 26 -4.33 -17.63 -12.15
CA VAL A 26 -4.75 -16.26 -11.81
C VAL A 26 -5.32 -16.19 -10.39
N THR A 27 -6.19 -17.14 -10.03
CA THR A 27 -6.81 -17.19 -8.71
C THR A 27 -5.77 -17.41 -7.60
N LEU A 28 -4.77 -18.27 -7.83
CA LEU A 28 -3.72 -18.49 -6.84
C LEU A 28 -2.81 -17.26 -6.71
N GLY A 29 -2.47 -16.61 -7.83
CA GLY A 29 -1.72 -15.34 -7.82
C GLY A 29 -2.44 -14.23 -7.04
N PHE A 30 -3.76 -14.14 -7.22
CA PHE A 30 -4.61 -13.21 -6.47
C PHE A 30 -4.61 -13.51 -4.96
N LEU A 31 -4.89 -14.76 -4.56
CA LEU A 31 -5.01 -15.14 -3.15
C LEU A 31 -3.68 -14.97 -2.40
N VAL A 32 -2.57 -15.43 -2.97
CA VAL A 32 -1.23 -15.24 -2.39
C VAL A 32 -0.89 -13.75 -2.34
N GLY A 33 -1.27 -13.00 -3.38
CA GLY A 33 -1.16 -11.54 -3.42
C GLY A 33 -1.85 -10.86 -2.24
N ILE A 34 -3.10 -11.22 -1.98
CA ILE A 34 -3.90 -10.71 -0.86
C ILE A 34 -3.28 -11.08 0.48
N VAL A 35 -2.79 -12.31 0.66
CA VAL A 35 -2.14 -12.73 1.91
C VAL A 35 -0.88 -11.89 2.20
N GLY A 36 -0.04 -11.66 1.18
CA GLY A 36 1.14 -10.79 1.31
C GLY A 36 0.77 -9.36 1.72
N TRP A 37 -0.29 -8.81 1.13
CA TRP A 37 -0.79 -7.48 1.48
C TRP A 37 -1.40 -7.40 2.88
N LEU A 38 -2.23 -8.36 3.28
CA LEU A 38 -2.81 -8.42 4.63
C LEU A 38 -1.73 -8.60 5.70
N TYR A 39 -0.65 -9.32 5.39
CA TYR A 39 0.51 -9.41 6.28
C TYR A 39 1.15 -8.03 6.53
N ILE A 40 1.32 -7.21 5.48
CA ILE A 40 1.84 -5.83 5.61
C ILE A 40 0.89 -4.98 6.47
N ILE A 41 -0.42 -5.08 6.25
CA ILE A 41 -1.42 -4.37 7.07
C ILE A 41 -1.30 -4.80 8.54
N GLY A 42 -1.28 -6.09 8.82
CA GLY A 42 -1.09 -6.61 10.19
C GLY A 42 0.16 -6.04 10.86
N GLU A 43 1.25 -5.94 10.11
CA GLU A 43 2.49 -5.33 10.59
C GLU A 43 2.42 -3.85 10.90
N LEU A 44 1.69 -3.08 10.09
CA LEU A 44 1.54 -1.65 10.30
C LEU A 44 0.63 -1.33 11.50
N TYR A 45 -0.40 -2.14 11.73
CA TYR A 45 -1.38 -1.89 12.80
C TYR A 45 -0.96 -2.51 14.13
N MET A 46 -0.51 -3.76 14.13
CA MET A 46 -0.25 -4.55 15.34
C MET A 46 1.24 -4.85 15.56
N GLY A 47 2.11 -4.55 14.58
CA GLY A 47 3.55 -4.79 14.65
C GLY A 47 4.32 -3.70 15.40
N ASP A 48 5.65 -3.85 15.38
CA ASP A 48 6.58 -2.93 16.05
C ASP A 48 6.45 -1.48 15.56
N ALA A 49 6.07 -1.29 14.30
CA ALA A 49 5.90 0.02 13.67
C ALA A 49 4.87 0.85 14.42
N GLY A 50 3.69 0.27 14.65
CA GLY A 50 2.59 0.93 15.36
C GLY A 50 2.94 1.26 16.81
N ARG A 51 3.61 0.33 17.50
CA ARG A 51 4.06 0.55 18.88
C ARG A 51 5.09 1.67 18.98
N LYS A 52 6.08 1.69 18.09
CA LYS A 52 7.11 2.75 18.06
C LYS A 52 6.52 4.11 17.73
N ASN A 53 5.59 4.18 16.79
CA ASN A 53 4.88 5.42 16.46
C ASN A 53 4.05 5.95 17.64
N ALA A 54 3.33 5.07 18.35
CA ALA A 54 2.58 5.47 19.54
C ALA A 54 3.50 5.99 20.67
N ALA A 55 4.72 5.46 20.77
CA ALA A 55 5.69 5.85 21.78
C ALA A 55 6.58 7.04 21.40
N CYS A 56 6.53 7.56 20.16
CA CYS A 56 7.50 8.57 19.70
C CYS A 56 7.24 10.00 20.23
N GLY A 57 6.04 10.27 20.75
CA GLY A 57 5.68 11.57 21.32
C GLY A 57 5.58 12.73 20.31
N ASN A 58 5.69 12.46 19.01
CA ASN A 58 5.61 13.47 17.95
C ASN A 58 4.30 13.30 17.16
N GLU A 59 3.39 14.26 17.30
CA GLU A 59 2.07 14.26 16.66
C GLU A 59 2.15 14.30 15.13
N ASP A 60 3.13 15.01 14.56
CA ASP A 60 3.30 15.12 13.11
C ASP A 60 3.77 13.78 12.52
N VAL A 61 4.70 13.10 13.21
CA VAL A 61 5.13 11.73 12.87
C VAL A 61 3.96 10.75 13.00
N GLN A 62 3.14 10.89 14.04
CA GLN A 62 1.96 10.05 14.23
C GLN A 62 0.91 10.24 13.13
N MET A 63 0.67 11.48 12.70
CA MET A 63 -0.19 11.81 11.57
C MET A 63 0.35 11.20 10.27
N ALA A 64 1.64 11.37 9.99
CA ALA A 64 2.29 10.79 8.81
C ALA A 64 2.17 9.26 8.78
N PHE A 65 2.36 8.61 9.93
CA PHE A 65 2.22 7.17 10.06
C PHE A 65 0.76 6.70 9.91
N PHE A 66 -0.20 7.46 10.42
CA PHE A 66 -1.63 7.18 10.21
C PHE A 66 -2.02 7.30 8.73
N ALA A 67 -1.54 8.33 8.04
CA ALA A 67 -1.73 8.46 6.60
C ALA A 67 -1.12 7.29 5.82
N ASN A 68 0.09 6.86 6.19
CA ASN A 68 0.72 5.66 5.60
C ASN A 68 -0.15 4.40 5.78
N ARG A 69 -0.75 4.21 6.96
CA ARG A 69 -1.69 3.10 7.20
C ARG A 69 -2.90 3.16 6.27
N LEU A 70 -3.50 4.34 6.09
CA LEU A 70 -4.64 4.51 5.20
C LEU A 70 -4.27 4.28 3.73
N ILE A 71 -3.11 4.76 3.28
CA ILE A 71 -2.63 4.54 1.91
C ILE A 71 -2.43 3.05 1.65
N ILE A 72 -1.74 2.33 2.53
CA ILE A 72 -1.52 0.88 2.38
C ILE A 72 -2.84 0.10 2.45
N THR A 73 -3.82 0.54 3.24
CA THR A 73 -5.10 -0.17 3.40
C THR A 73 -6.11 0.14 2.30
N ILE A 74 -6.26 1.42 1.92
CA ILE A 74 -7.30 1.87 1.00
C ILE A 74 -6.69 2.10 -0.38
N GLY A 75 -5.65 2.91 -0.46
CA GLY A 75 -5.09 3.31 -1.75
C GLY A 75 -4.48 2.14 -2.52
N PHE A 76 -3.78 1.24 -1.83
CA PHE A 76 -3.20 0.06 -2.46
C PHE A 76 -4.23 -1.05 -2.74
N SER A 77 -5.42 -1.03 -2.11
CA SER A 77 -6.51 -1.96 -2.44
C SER A 77 -7.00 -1.81 -3.89
N ILE A 78 -6.82 -0.63 -4.48
CA ILE A 78 -7.16 -0.32 -5.88
C ILE A 78 -6.45 -1.31 -6.82
N TYR A 79 -5.18 -1.66 -6.55
CA TYR A 79 -4.44 -2.61 -7.39
C TYR A 79 -4.97 -4.04 -7.29
N HIS A 80 -5.36 -4.48 -6.08
CA HIS A 80 -5.98 -5.80 -5.89
C HIS A 80 -7.34 -5.89 -6.58
N ILE A 81 -8.15 -4.85 -6.46
CA ILE A 81 -9.45 -4.77 -7.13
C ILE A 81 -9.26 -4.77 -8.65
N GLY A 82 -8.28 -4.01 -9.15
CA GLY A 82 -7.94 -4.00 -10.57
C GLY A 82 -7.54 -5.38 -11.08
N TYR A 83 -6.65 -6.08 -10.36
CA TYR A 83 -6.25 -7.45 -10.70
C TYR A 83 -7.47 -8.38 -10.80
N PHE A 84 -8.36 -8.32 -9.80
CA PHE A 84 -9.57 -9.13 -9.77
C PHE A 84 -10.48 -8.84 -10.96
N ILE A 85 -10.77 -7.57 -11.24
CA ILE A 85 -11.64 -7.16 -12.34
C ILE A 85 -11.08 -7.62 -13.69
N GLU A 86 -9.78 -7.44 -13.89
CA GLU A 86 -9.09 -7.77 -15.13
C GLU A 86 -9.09 -9.28 -15.41
N HIS A 87 -8.74 -10.09 -14.42
CA HIS A 87 -8.41 -11.50 -14.66
C HIS A 87 -9.45 -12.50 -14.11
N LEU A 88 -10.29 -12.09 -13.16
CA LEU A 88 -11.30 -12.96 -12.50
C LEU A 88 -12.73 -12.47 -12.70
N GLY A 89 -12.93 -11.18 -12.96
CA GLY A 89 -14.24 -10.52 -13.09
C GLY A 89 -14.89 -10.60 -14.47
N GLY A 90 -14.36 -11.44 -15.38
CA GLY A 90 -14.92 -11.62 -16.73
C GLY A 90 -14.40 -10.65 -17.79
N GLY A 91 -13.33 -9.89 -17.49
CA GLY A 91 -12.63 -9.05 -18.45
C GLY A 91 -13.34 -7.72 -18.74
N VAL A 92 -12.88 -6.65 -18.11
CA VAL A 92 -13.35 -5.28 -18.39
C VAL A 92 -12.47 -4.62 -19.46
N ASN A 93 -12.99 -3.58 -20.11
CA ASN A 93 -12.24 -2.74 -21.04
C ASN A 93 -10.92 -2.24 -20.42
N ILE A 94 -9.79 -2.61 -21.05
CA ILE A 94 -8.42 -2.30 -20.61
C ILE A 94 -8.20 -0.78 -20.41
N SER A 95 -8.84 0.06 -21.23
CA SER A 95 -8.73 1.52 -21.11
C SER A 95 -9.30 2.04 -19.80
N SER A 96 -10.41 1.46 -19.32
CA SER A 96 -10.99 1.81 -18.02
C SER A 96 -10.08 1.41 -16.86
N LEU A 97 -9.39 0.27 -16.99
CA LEU A 97 -8.48 -0.22 -15.95
C LEU A 97 -7.22 0.66 -15.82
N ASN A 98 -6.67 1.11 -16.94
CA ASN A 98 -5.53 2.04 -16.94
C ASN A 98 -5.85 3.37 -16.26
N VAL A 99 -7.07 3.90 -16.44
CA VAL A 99 -7.51 5.11 -15.73
C VAL A 99 -7.55 4.87 -14.22
N ILE A 100 -8.09 3.74 -13.79
CA ILE A 100 -8.16 3.38 -12.36
C ILE A 100 -6.76 3.23 -11.76
N TYR A 101 -5.83 2.57 -12.45
CA TYR A 101 -4.45 2.45 -11.96
C TYR A 101 -3.72 3.78 -11.91
N ASN A 102 -3.91 4.67 -12.89
CA ASN A 102 -3.34 6.01 -12.84
C ASN A 102 -3.89 6.84 -11.67
N LEU A 103 -5.19 6.73 -11.38
CA LEU A 103 -5.79 7.35 -10.18
C LEU A 103 -5.21 6.75 -8.89
N GLY A 104 -5.02 5.43 -8.85
CA GLY A 104 -4.32 4.75 -7.76
C GLY A 104 -2.91 5.30 -7.56
N ASP A 105 -2.17 5.53 -8.65
CA ASP A 105 -0.83 6.11 -8.60
C ASP A 105 -0.80 7.55 -8.07
N ILE A 106 -1.75 8.38 -8.49
CA ILE A 106 -1.90 9.74 -7.95
C ILE A 106 -2.14 9.68 -6.42
N LEU A 107 -3.04 8.80 -5.96
CA LEU A 107 -3.33 8.65 -4.54
C LEU A 107 -2.13 8.12 -3.75
N ASN A 108 -1.52 7.03 -4.21
CA ASN A 108 -0.50 6.30 -3.47
C ASN A 108 0.89 6.94 -3.52
N LYS A 109 1.18 7.73 -4.55
CA LYS A 109 2.50 8.34 -4.76
C LYS A 109 2.46 9.84 -4.53
N ILE A 110 1.56 10.56 -5.20
CA ILE A 110 1.52 12.03 -5.16
C ILE A 110 0.88 12.51 -3.86
N ILE A 111 -0.37 12.12 -3.59
CA ILE A 111 -1.10 12.56 -2.39
C ILE A 111 -0.39 12.08 -1.13
N PHE A 112 0.05 10.82 -1.10
CA PHE A 112 0.87 10.31 -0.01
C PHE A 112 2.14 11.15 0.22
N GLY A 113 2.90 11.42 -0.84
CA GLY A 113 4.11 12.25 -0.76
C GLY A 113 3.83 13.65 -0.21
N MET A 114 2.73 14.28 -0.65
CA MET A 114 2.31 15.59 -0.13
C MET A 114 1.97 15.55 1.36
N ILE A 115 1.33 14.48 1.85
CA ILE A 115 1.01 14.33 3.27
C ILE A 115 2.30 14.21 4.10
N ILE A 116 3.26 13.39 3.65
CA ILE A 116 4.54 13.23 4.34
C ILE A 116 5.32 14.55 4.35
N TYR A 117 5.40 15.24 3.21
CA TYR A 117 6.04 16.55 3.12
C TYR A 117 5.37 17.58 4.04
N GLY A 118 4.04 17.60 4.10
CA GLY A 118 3.28 18.47 4.98
C GLY A 118 3.54 18.20 6.47
N ALA A 119 3.64 16.93 6.86
CA ALA A 119 3.99 16.54 8.22
C ALA A 119 5.41 16.98 8.59
N ALA A 120 6.40 16.68 7.73
CA ALA A 120 7.79 17.06 7.93
C ALA A 120 7.95 18.59 8.01
N SER A 121 7.24 19.34 7.16
CA SER A 121 7.28 20.81 7.16
C SER A 121 6.71 21.42 8.44
N GLN A 122 5.72 20.76 9.07
CA GLN A 122 5.17 21.22 10.35
C GLN A 122 6.12 20.91 11.51
N ASP A 123 6.73 19.74 11.49
CA ASP A 123 7.70 19.30 12.48
C ASP A 123 8.91 20.25 12.53
N THR A 124 9.51 20.55 11.37
CA THR A 124 10.64 21.50 11.27
C THR A 124 10.29 22.89 11.80
N LYS A 125 9.10 23.41 11.50
CA LYS A 125 8.65 24.72 12.00
C LYS A 125 8.52 24.74 13.53
N LYS A 126 8.11 23.64 14.14
CA LYS A 126 7.99 23.52 15.61
C LYS A 126 9.37 23.48 16.28
N GLU A 127 10.37 22.94 15.59
CA GLU A 127 11.77 22.94 16.05
C GLU A 127 12.49 24.30 15.88
N GLY A 128 11.86 25.29 15.25
CA GLY A 128 12.39 26.64 15.10
C GLY A 128 13.51 26.77 14.04
N LEU A 129 13.58 25.81 13.12
CA LEU A 129 14.50 25.79 11.97
C LEU A 129 13.87 26.42 10.72
#